data_AF-A0A5R9AU67-F1
#
_entry.id   AF-A0A5R9AU67-F1
#
_cell.length_a   1.000
_cell.length_b   1.000
_cell.length_c   1.000
_cell.angle_alpha   90.00
_cell.angle_beta   90.00
_cell.angle_gamma   90.00
#
_symmetry.space_group_name_H-M   'P 1'
#
loop_
_entity.id
_entity.type
_entity.pdbx_description
1 polymer ?
#
loop_
_entity_poly.entity_id
_entity_poly.type
_entity_poly.pdbx_seq_one_letter_code
_entity_poly.pdbx_strand_id
1 'polypeptide(L)'
;MNDTKLFYSHEPDSNIMIKKDRAEVNNWTEDLEYINEELEYLLDIEKRMLNNQQLQDLQRENQLILGVLYKYESTIQKAIECDTIECDAFYLHKHEKTRNIYIEHVKKYKTAKLKVLSKILSTIKGK
;
A
#
# COMPACT_ATOMS: atom_id res chain seq x y z
N MET A 1 20.78 22.24 42.41
CA MET A 1 21.60 21.43 41.48
C MET A 1 21.17 21.79 40.07
N ASN A 2 22.14 22.06 39.20
CA ASN A 2 21.98 22.63 37.86
C ASN A 2 20.96 21.85 37.01
N ASP A 3 19.94 22.56 36.52
CA ASP A 3 19.14 22.13 35.38
C ASP A 3 20.04 22.14 34.13
N THR A 4 20.55 20.97 33.75
CA THR A 4 21.20 20.79 32.44
C THR A 4 20.13 20.90 31.37
N LYS A 5 19.81 22.14 30.99
CA LYS A 5 18.91 22.45 29.88
C LYS A 5 19.54 21.89 28.61
N LEU A 6 19.09 20.71 28.17
CA LEU A 6 19.52 20.09 26.91
C LEU A 6 19.29 21.09 25.76
N PHE A 7 20.37 21.43 25.07
CA PHE A 7 20.45 22.56 24.12
C PHE A 7 19.82 22.28 22.74
N TYR A 8 19.02 21.22 22.57
CA TYR A 8 18.25 20.99 21.35
C TYR A 8 16.93 20.28 21.67
N SER A 9 15.82 20.90 21.25
CA SER A 9 14.49 20.29 21.27
C SER A 9 14.42 19.26 20.15
N HIS A 10 14.75 18.00 20.44
CA HIS A 10 14.55 16.90 19.50
C HIS A 10 13.14 16.34 19.63
N GLU A 11 12.51 16.04 18.49
CA GLU A 11 11.26 15.31 18.47
C GLU A 11 11.50 13.86 18.96
N PRO A 12 10.64 13.30 19.82
CA PRO A 12 10.77 11.90 20.23
C PRO A 12 10.75 10.95 19.04
N ASP A 13 11.60 9.92 19.06
CA ASP A 13 11.70 8.93 17.97
C ASP A 13 10.34 8.28 17.64
N SER A 14 9.49 8.05 18.65
CA SER A 14 8.13 7.52 18.46
C SER A 14 7.28 8.41 17.56
N ASN A 15 7.36 9.73 17.70
CA ASN A 15 6.63 10.66 16.85
C ASN A 15 7.19 10.69 15.42
N ILE A 16 8.52 10.65 15.28
CA ILE A 16 9.19 10.58 13.97
C ILE A 16 8.75 9.30 13.24
N MET A 17 8.73 8.16 13.93
CA MET A 17 8.33 6.87 13.37
C MET A 17 6.88 6.87 12.92
N ILE A 18 5.94 7.41 13.73
CA ILE A 18 4.52 7.48 13.35
C ILE A 18 4.30 8.41 12.15
N LYS A 19 5.02 9.53 12.08
CA LYS A 19 4.97 10.43 10.91
C LYS A 19 5.43 9.71 9.65
N LYS A 20 6.55 8.97 9.73
CA LYS A 20 7.06 8.16 8.62
C LYS A 20 6.06 7.09 8.21
N ASP A 21 5.57 6.30 9.17
CA ASP A 21 4.65 5.19 8.90
C ASP A 21 3.34 5.69 8.27
N ARG A 22 2.83 6.84 8.74
CA ARG A 22 1.64 7.48 8.15
C ARG A 22 1.93 7.91 6.70
N ALA A 23 3.05 8.57 6.45
CA ALA A 23 3.42 8.96 5.09
C ALA A 23 3.55 7.74 4.15
N GLU A 24 4.11 6.63 4.65
CA GLU A 24 4.19 5.39 3.88
C GLU A 24 2.80 4.80 3.57
N VAL A 25 1.91 4.73 4.55
CA VAL A 25 0.52 4.25 4.33
C VAL A 25 -0.23 5.12 3.34
N ASN A 26 -0.06 6.44 3.40
CA ASN A 26 -0.68 7.37 2.47
C ASN A 26 -0.17 7.14 1.05
N ASN A 27 1.16 7.03 0.87
CA ASN A 27 1.75 6.72 -0.43
C ASN A 27 1.25 5.39 -1.00
N TRP A 28 1.13 4.35 -0.17
CA TRP A 28 0.60 3.06 -0.62
C TRP A 28 -0.87 3.15 -1.01
N THR A 29 -1.65 3.93 -0.26
CA THR A 29 -3.07 4.14 -0.54
C THR A 29 -3.22 4.84 -1.89
N GLU A 30 -2.51 5.94 -2.12
CA GLU A 30 -2.52 6.67 -3.39
C GLU A 30 -2.09 5.78 -4.58
N ASP A 31 -1.05 4.95 -4.42
CA ASP A 31 -0.63 4.01 -5.48
C ASP A 31 -1.71 2.96 -5.76
N LEU A 32 -2.38 2.43 -4.73
CA LEU A 32 -3.47 1.46 -4.92
C LEU A 32 -4.74 2.08 -5.50
N GLU A 33 -5.02 3.35 -5.24
CA GLU A 33 -6.10 4.08 -5.92
C GLU A 33 -5.80 4.25 -7.41
N TYR A 34 -4.57 4.66 -7.74
CA TYR A 34 -4.13 4.74 -9.12
C TYR A 34 -4.18 3.37 -9.83
N ILE A 35 -3.76 2.30 -9.14
CA ILE A 35 -3.89 0.93 -9.66
C ILE A 35 -5.36 0.54 -9.84
N ASN A 36 -6.28 0.99 -8.98
CA ASN A 36 -7.70 0.72 -9.15
C ASN A 36 -8.23 1.34 -10.45
N GLU A 37 -7.93 2.62 -10.69
CA GLU A 37 -8.31 3.30 -11.93
C GLU A 37 -7.69 2.62 -13.15
N GLU A 38 -6.41 2.25 -13.08
CA GLU A 38 -5.74 1.57 -14.18
C GLU A 38 -6.34 0.18 -14.47
N LEU A 39 -6.73 -0.56 -13.43
CA LEU A 39 -7.43 -1.85 -13.55
C LEU A 39 -8.79 -1.70 -14.24
N GLU A 40 -9.53 -0.62 -14.01
CA GLU A 40 -10.80 -0.36 -14.70
C GLU A 40 -10.59 -0.24 -16.22
N TYR A 41 -9.58 0.51 -16.65
CA TYR A 41 -9.21 0.60 -18.07
C TYR A 41 -8.73 -0.75 -18.64
N LEU A 42 -7.88 -1.47 -17.91
CA LEU A 42 -7.37 -2.77 -18.36
C LEU A 42 -8.49 -3.80 -18.51
N LEU A 43 -9.45 -3.82 -17.58
CA LEU A 43 -10.63 -4.68 -17.66
C LEU A 43 -11.50 -4.35 -18.87
N ASP A 44 -11.70 -3.07 -19.17
CA ASP A 44 -12.47 -2.65 -20.34
C ASP A 44 -11.78 -3.00 -21.67
N ILE A 45 -10.45 -2.93 -21.73
CA ILE A 45 -9.67 -3.43 -22.87
C ILE A 45 -9.83 -4.95 -22.97
N GLU A 46 -9.72 -5.66 -21.84
CA GLU A 46 -9.76 -7.12 -21.80
C GLU A 46 -11.12 -7.70 -22.20
N LYS A 47 -12.24 -7.07 -21.82
CA LYS A 47 -13.58 -7.43 -22.31
C LYS A 47 -13.66 -7.50 -23.84
N ARG A 48 -12.86 -6.69 -24.54
CA ARG A 48 -12.79 -6.64 -26.02
C ARG A 48 -11.81 -7.65 -26.61
N MET A 49 -10.91 -8.22 -25.80
CA MET A 49 -9.80 -9.05 -26.25
C MET A 49 -9.86 -10.51 -25.82
N LEU A 50 -10.48 -10.84 -24.67
CA LEU A 50 -10.83 -12.17 -24.12
C LEU A 50 -11.10 -12.01 -22.60
N ASN A 51 -12.22 -12.52 -22.10
CA ASN A 51 -12.65 -12.43 -20.69
C ASN A 51 -11.66 -13.15 -19.74
N ASN A 52 -10.71 -12.43 -19.12
CA ASN A 52 -9.73 -13.02 -18.21
C ASN A 52 -10.04 -12.69 -16.75
N GLN A 53 -10.25 -13.76 -15.99
CA GLN A 53 -10.66 -13.71 -14.58
C GLN A 53 -9.59 -13.06 -13.68
N GLN A 54 -8.32 -13.10 -14.09
CA GLN A 54 -7.18 -12.64 -13.29
C GLN A 54 -7.26 -11.14 -12.97
N LEU A 55 -7.67 -10.28 -13.91
CA LEU A 55 -7.78 -8.84 -13.65
C LEU A 55 -8.95 -8.52 -12.70
N GLN A 56 -10.05 -9.26 -12.80
CA GLN A 56 -11.20 -9.07 -11.90
C GLN A 56 -10.84 -9.46 -10.47
N ASP A 57 -10.08 -10.54 -10.30
CA ASP A 57 -9.64 -10.99 -8.99
C ASP A 57 -8.65 -9.97 -8.39
N LEU A 58 -7.75 -9.41 -9.21
CA LEU A 58 -6.86 -8.32 -8.79
C LEU A 58 -7.61 -7.05 -8.41
N GLN A 59 -8.68 -6.69 -9.10
CA GLN A 59 -9.50 -5.53 -8.74
C GLN A 59 -10.15 -5.71 -7.36
N ARG A 60 -10.72 -6.90 -7.11
CA ARG A 60 -11.28 -7.23 -5.79
C ARG A 60 -10.21 -7.24 -4.70
N GLU A 61 -9.05 -7.84 -4.96
CA GLU A 61 -7.92 -7.84 -4.02
C GLU A 61 -7.47 -6.39 -3.73
N ASN A 62 -7.37 -5.54 -4.75
CA ASN A 62 -7.00 -4.13 -4.61
C ASN A 62 -7.97 -3.37 -3.69
N GLN A 63 -9.27 -3.51 -3.91
CA GLN A 63 -10.30 -2.87 -3.08
C GLN A 63 -10.28 -3.34 -1.63
N LEU A 64 -10.04 -4.65 -1.41
CA LEU A 64 -9.87 -5.19 -0.06
C LEU A 64 -8.66 -4.59 0.65
N ILE A 65 -7.53 -4.47 -0.04
CA ILE A 65 -6.31 -3.90 0.53
C ILE A 65 -6.50 -2.40 0.82
N LEU A 66 -7.12 -1.64 -0.09
CA LEU A 66 -7.49 -0.25 0.16
C LEU A 66 -8.32 -0.10 1.44
N GLY A 67 -9.34 -0.95 1.63
CA GLY A 67 -10.13 -0.96 2.86
C GLY A 67 -9.29 -1.22 4.12
N VAL A 68 -8.27 -2.10 4.02
CA VAL A 68 -7.32 -2.35 5.12
C VAL A 68 -6.44 -1.12 5.37
N LEU A 69 -5.93 -0.47 4.33
CA LEU A 69 -5.08 0.72 4.43
C LEU A 69 -5.82 1.90 5.06
N TYR A 70 -7.03 2.22 4.59
CA TYR A 70 -7.87 3.28 5.17
C TYR A 70 -8.16 3.06 6.65
N LYS A 71 -8.49 1.81 7.01
CA LYS A 71 -8.68 1.45 8.42
C LYS A 71 -7.38 1.61 9.19
N TYR A 72 -6.24 1.19 8.63
CA TYR A 72 -4.97 1.28 9.31
C TYR A 72 -4.54 2.73 9.55
N GLU A 73 -4.64 3.60 8.54
CA GLU A 73 -4.38 5.04 8.62
C GLU A 73 -5.16 5.68 9.79
N SER A 74 -6.45 5.35 9.92
CA SER A 74 -7.28 5.86 11.02
C SER A 74 -6.84 5.42 12.43
N THR A 75 -6.04 4.33 12.52
CA THR A 75 -5.60 3.75 13.80
C THR A 75 -4.12 3.95 14.08
N ILE A 76 -3.33 4.44 13.13
CA ILE A 76 -1.86 4.48 13.27
C ILE A 76 -1.39 5.42 14.37
N GLN A 77 -2.16 6.48 14.64
CA GLN A 77 -1.86 7.42 15.71
C GLN A 77 -1.85 6.77 17.09
N LYS A 78 -2.61 5.68 17.29
CA LYS A 78 -2.68 4.97 18.58
C LYS A 78 -1.35 4.33 18.99
N ALA A 79 -0.40 4.18 18.06
CA ALA A 79 0.95 3.76 18.39
C ALA A 79 1.68 4.76 19.31
N ILE A 80 1.27 6.03 19.32
CA ILE A 80 1.90 7.06 20.20
C ILE A 80 1.59 6.82 21.68
N GLU A 81 0.53 6.05 21.97
CA GLU A 81 0.05 5.76 23.32
C GLU A 81 0.74 4.52 23.91
N CYS A 82 1.62 3.84 23.15
CA CYS A 82 2.36 2.69 23.64
C CYS A 82 3.37 3.09 24.71
N ASP A 83 3.36 2.36 25.82
CA ASP A 83 4.24 2.50 26.98
C ASP A 83 5.00 1.20 27.30
N THR A 84 4.81 0.16 26.48
CA THR A 84 5.38 -1.19 26.65
C THR A 84 6.03 -1.67 25.36
N ILE A 85 7.10 -2.45 25.49
CA ILE A 85 7.82 -3.06 24.36
C ILE A 85 6.89 -3.97 23.55
N GLU A 86 5.97 -4.65 24.22
CA GLU A 86 4.97 -5.52 23.59
C GLU A 86 4.00 -4.71 22.69
N CYS A 87 3.62 -3.50 23.12
CA CYS A 87 2.78 -2.60 22.32
C CYS A 87 3.54 -2.10 21.09
N ASP A 88 4.78 -1.66 21.26
CA ASP A 88 5.64 -1.21 20.15
C ASP A 88 5.83 -2.32 19.10
N ALA A 89 6.17 -3.53 19.56
CA ALA A 89 6.35 -4.69 18.71
C ALA A 89 5.07 -5.06 17.94
N PHE A 90 3.90 -4.92 18.58
CA PHE A 90 2.62 -5.16 17.93
C PHE A 90 2.37 -4.20 16.77
N TYR A 91 2.56 -2.89 16.98
CA TYR A 91 2.34 -1.90 15.92
C TYR A 91 3.39 -2.02 14.80
N LEU A 92 4.66 -2.28 15.13
CA LEU A 92 5.71 -2.54 14.15
C LEU A 92 5.35 -3.74 13.27
N HIS A 93 4.98 -4.87 13.89
CA HIS A 93 4.60 -6.07 13.13
C HIS A 93 3.35 -5.83 12.27
N LYS A 94 2.38 -5.08 12.77
CA LYS A 94 1.19 -4.69 12.00
C LYS A 94 1.56 -3.84 10.79
N HIS A 95 2.46 -2.87 10.95
CA HIS A 95 2.95 -2.01 9.87
C HIS A 95 3.65 -2.84 8.79
N GLU A 96 4.62 -3.68 9.18
CA GLU A 96 5.40 -4.50 8.25
C GLU A 96 4.56 -5.57 7.54
N LYS A 97 3.57 -6.16 8.23
CA LYS A 97 2.60 -7.05 7.59
C LYS A 97 1.81 -6.31 6.50
N THR A 98 1.40 -5.08 6.78
CA THR A 98 0.64 -4.25 5.84
C THR A 98 1.51 -3.86 4.64
N ARG A 99 2.77 -3.48 4.88
CA ARG A 99 3.79 -3.21 3.85
C ARG A 99 3.95 -4.40 2.91
N ASN A 100 4.08 -5.61 3.45
CA ASN A 100 4.29 -6.83 2.66
C ASN A 100 3.09 -7.16 1.79
N ILE A 101 1.86 -7.05 2.33
CA ILE A 101 0.62 -7.25 1.57
C ILE A 101 0.57 -6.29 0.37
N TYR A 102 0.86 -5.01 0.60
CA TYR A 102 0.92 -4.01 -0.46
C TYR A 102 1.97 -4.34 -1.53
N ILE A 103 3.22 -4.65 -1.13
CA ILE A 103 4.31 -4.95 -2.06
C ILE A 103 3.98 -6.19 -2.92
N GLU A 104 3.44 -7.24 -2.31
CA GLU A 104 3.05 -8.45 -3.02
C GLU A 104 1.95 -8.18 -4.04
N HIS A 105 0.92 -7.42 -3.66
CA HIS A 105 -0.16 -7.04 -4.56
C HIS A 105 0.32 -6.22 -5.75
N VAL A 106 1.15 -5.19 -5.51
CA VAL A 106 1.74 -4.37 -6.58
C VAL A 106 2.56 -5.22 -7.56
N LYS A 107 3.30 -6.23 -7.07
CA LYS A 107 4.05 -7.16 -7.94
C LYS A 107 3.12 -8.02 -8.79
N LYS A 108 2.04 -8.56 -8.21
CA LYS A 108 1.02 -9.34 -8.95
C LYS A 108 0.38 -8.47 -10.03
N TYR A 109 -0.01 -7.25 -9.67
CA TYR A 109 -0.59 -6.28 -10.57
C TYR A 109 0.34 -5.95 -11.75
N LYS A 110 1.58 -5.55 -11.49
CA LYS A 110 2.58 -5.24 -12.53
C LYS A 110 2.80 -6.41 -13.48
N THR A 111 2.82 -7.64 -12.96
CA THR A 111 2.94 -8.84 -13.78
C THR A 111 1.72 -9.05 -14.69
N ALA A 112 0.51 -8.87 -14.18
CA ALA A 112 -0.71 -8.98 -14.97
C ALA A 112 -0.79 -7.89 -16.05
N LYS A 113 -0.46 -6.64 -15.69
CA LYS A 113 -0.38 -5.51 -16.62
C LYS A 113 0.54 -5.82 -17.81
N LEU A 114 1.76 -6.32 -17.55
CA LEU A 114 2.69 -6.68 -18.62
C LEU A 114 2.14 -7.79 -19.54
N LYS A 115 1.42 -8.77 -18.99
CA LYS A 115 0.77 -9.82 -19.80
C LYS A 115 -0.29 -9.24 -20.74
N VAL A 116 -1.13 -8.34 -20.23
CA VAL A 116 -2.16 -7.66 -21.03
C VAL A 116 -1.53 -6.83 -22.14
N LEU A 117 -0.53 -6.00 -21.81
CA LEU A 117 0.20 -5.19 -22.79
C LEU A 117 0.90 -6.03 -23.86
N SER A 118 1.50 -7.16 -23.48
CA SER A 118 2.12 -8.11 -24.41
C SER A 118 1.09 -8.69 -25.40
N LYS A 119 -0.10 -9.03 -24.91
CA LYS A 119 -1.20 -9.55 -25.74
C LYS A 119 -1.78 -8.48 -26.68
N ILE A 120 -1.88 -7.24 -26.23
CA ILE A 120 -2.24 -6.10 -27.09
C ILE A 120 -1.23 -5.99 -28.23
N LEU A 121 0.07 -6.00 -27.91
CA LEU A 121 1.13 -5.86 -28.90
C LEU A 121 1.12 -7.01 -29.92
N SER A 122 0.90 -8.26 -29.48
CA SER A 122 0.82 -9.41 -30.40
C SER A 122 -0.40 -9.33 -31.32
N THR A 123 -1.53 -8.84 -30.81
CA THR A 123 -2.75 -8.65 -31.59
C THR A 123 -2.59 -7.57 -32.67
N ILE A 124 -1.80 -6.53 -32.38
CA ILE A 124 -1.50 -5.46 -33.35
C ILE A 124 -0.51 -5.94 -34.42
N LYS A 125 0.54 -6.69 -34.04
CA LYS A 125 1.57 -7.18 -34.99
C LYS A 125 1.09 -8.32 -35.91
N GLY A 126 0.05 -9.04 -35.51
CA GLY A 126 -0.54 -10.12 -36.31
C GLY A 126 -1.59 -9.65 -37.33
N LYS A 127 -1.89 -8.34 -37.36
CA LYS A 127 -2.67 -7.67 -38.40
C LYS A 127 -1.73 -6.95 -39.37
#